data_AF-A0A954R7X7-F1
#
_entry.id   AF-A0A954R7X7-F1
#
_cell.length_a   1.000
_cell.length_b   1.000
_cell.length_c   1.000
_cell.angle_alpha   90.00
_cell.angle_beta   90.00
_cell.angle_gamma   90.00
#
_symmetry.space_group_name_H-M   'P 1'
#
loop_
_entity.id
_entity.type
_entity.pdbx_description
1 polymer ?
#
loop_
_entity_poly.entity_id
_entity_poly.type
_entity_poly.pdbx_seq_one_letter_code
_entity_poly.pdbx_strand_id
1 'polypeptide(L)'
;KTRVMLKLTLPEQDNLYLDCVEHPAVIKVVALSGGYSREEADKRLRKQANVVASFSRALLQDLRADQSQQEFDAALERAIESTFDASMSPTVS
;
A
#
# COMPACT_ATOMS: atom_id res chain seq x y z
N LYS A 1 -27.01 8.50 -3.18
CA LYS A 1 -25.81 8.83 -2.37
C LYS A 1 -24.58 8.41 -3.17
N THR A 2 -23.61 9.30 -3.34
CA THR A 2 -22.36 9.00 -4.03
C THR A 2 -21.44 8.20 -3.10
N ARG A 3 -20.81 7.15 -3.63
CA ARG A 3 -19.76 6.41 -2.93
C ARG A 3 -18.40 6.80 -3.50
N VAL A 4 -17.38 6.87 -2.66
CA VAL A 4 -16.04 7.34 -3.04
C VAL A 4 -14.96 6.39 -2.56
N MET A 5 -13.80 6.46 -3.20
CA MET A 5 -12.55 5.90 -2.69
C MET A 5 -11.61 7.06 -2.38
N LEU A 6 -10.85 6.95 -1.29
CA LEU A 6 -9.90 7.98 -0.88
C LEU A 6 -8.49 7.45 -1.10
N LYS A 7 -7.70 8.15 -1.92
CA LYS A 7 -6.28 7.89 -2.09
C LYS A 7 -5.47 8.90 -1.28
N LEU A 8 -4.89 8.46 -0.17
CA LEU A 8 -4.26 9.33 0.84
C LEU A 8 -2.79 8.97 1.04
N THR A 9 -2.01 9.92 1.58
CA THR A 9 -0.62 9.69 2.00
C THR A 9 -0.59 8.81 3.24
N LEU A 10 0.39 7.90 3.34
CA LEU A 10 0.64 7.12 4.56
C LEU A 10 0.91 8.05 5.75
N PRO A 11 0.11 7.97 6.84
CA PRO A 11 0.26 8.87 7.97
C PRO A 11 1.43 8.44 8.87
N GLU A 12 1.90 9.36 9.72
CA GLU A 12 2.86 9.04 10.78
C GLU A 12 2.18 8.47 12.02
N GLN A 13 0.95 8.91 12.29
CA GLN A 13 0.12 8.36 13.35
C GLN A 13 -0.57 7.09 12.86
N ASP A 14 -0.42 6.02 13.65
CA ASP A 14 -1.08 4.75 13.41
C ASP A 14 -2.61 4.94 13.39
N ASN A 15 -3.27 4.34 12.38
CA ASN A 15 -4.72 4.36 12.25
C ASN A 15 -5.39 5.75 12.15
N LEU A 16 -4.66 6.79 11.72
CA LEU A 16 -5.19 8.16 11.61
C LEU A 16 -6.49 8.26 10.79
N TYR A 17 -6.69 7.39 9.80
CA TYR A 17 -7.83 7.43 8.89
C TYR A 17 -8.97 6.47 9.24
N LEU A 18 -9.04 5.92 10.46
CA LEU A 18 -10.12 5.00 10.86
C LEU A 18 -11.52 5.58 10.60
N ASP A 19 -11.75 6.84 10.96
CA ASP A 19 -13.04 7.49 10.71
C ASP A 19 -13.41 7.52 9.21
N CYS A 20 -12.41 7.67 8.33
CA CYS A 20 -12.61 7.60 6.89
C CYS A 20 -12.91 6.19 6.41
N VAL A 21 -12.23 5.19 6.98
CA VAL A 21 -12.46 3.76 6.69
C VAL A 21 -13.87 3.34 7.09
N GLU A 22 -14.36 3.81 8.23
CA GLU A 22 -15.67 3.44 8.78
C GLU A 22 -16.84 4.24 8.18
N HIS A 23 -16.55 5.34 7.47
CA HIS A 23 -17.58 6.21 6.94
C HIS A 23 -18.40 5.52 5.83
N PRO A 24 -19.75 5.51 5.90
CA PRO A 24 -20.61 4.71 5.01
C PRO A 24 -20.57 5.10 3.52
N ALA A 25 -20.02 6.27 3.19
CA ALA A 25 -19.82 6.69 1.81
C ALA A 25 -18.44 6.31 1.24
N VAL A 26 -17.50 5.85 2.06
CA VAL A 26 -16.15 5.46 1.65
C VAL A 26 -16.13 3.95 1.43
N ILE A 27 -15.85 3.53 0.20
CA ILE A 27 -15.77 2.11 -0.16
C ILE A 27 -14.43 1.54 0.31
N LYS A 28 -13.35 2.31 0.14
CA LYS A 28 -12.00 1.92 0.53
C LYS A 28 -11.09 3.14 0.65
N VAL A 29 -10.20 3.09 1.62
CA VAL A 29 -9.03 3.98 1.68
C VAL A 29 -7.84 3.22 1.09
N VAL A 30 -7.16 3.86 0.14
CA VAL A 30 -5.94 3.33 -0.48
C VAL A 30 -4.78 4.28 -0.25
N ALA A 31 -3.58 3.76 -0.04
CA ALA A 31 -2.41 4.56 0.30
C ALA A 31 -1.47 4.74 -0.88
N LEU A 32 -1.00 5.96 -1.12
CA LEU A 32 0.15 6.22 -2.00
C LEU A 32 1.45 6.11 -1.21
N SER A 33 2.54 5.65 -1.85
CA SER A 33 3.84 5.48 -1.18
C SER A 33 4.50 6.81 -0.82
N GLY A 34 4.10 7.93 -1.42
CA GLY A 34 4.48 9.27 -0.96
C GLY A 34 5.95 9.65 -1.12
N GLY A 35 6.74 8.85 -1.84
CA GLY A 35 8.19 9.03 -1.95
C GLY A 35 8.99 8.11 -1.03
N TYR A 36 8.35 7.34 -0.16
CA TYR A 36 8.99 6.26 0.58
C TYR A 36 9.41 5.12 -0.35
N SER A 37 10.47 4.41 0.04
CA SER A 37 10.79 3.08 -0.52
C SER A 37 9.63 2.12 -0.28
N ARG A 38 9.54 1.05 -1.08
CA ARG A 38 8.53 0.00 -0.85
C ARG A 38 8.55 -0.53 0.58
N GLU A 39 9.73 -0.83 1.12
CA GLU A 39 9.89 -1.37 2.49
C GLU A 39 9.33 -0.44 3.56
N GLU A 40 9.65 0.86 3.52
CA GLU A 40 9.14 1.83 4.48
C GLU A 40 7.64 2.08 4.29
N ALA A 41 7.17 2.09 3.04
CA ALA A 41 5.76 2.23 2.72
C ALA A 41 4.94 1.03 3.25
N ASP A 42 5.43 -0.19 3.06
CA ASP A 42 4.83 -1.42 3.58
C ASP A 42 4.83 -1.42 5.11
N LYS A 43 5.94 -1.05 5.75
CA LYS A 43 6.05 -0.94 7.21
C LYS A 43 5.02 0.02 7.79
N ARG A 44 4.80 1.18 7.16
CA ARG A 44 3.78 2.14 7.58
C ARG A 44 2.37 1.63 7.31
N LEU A 45 2.15 1.01 6.15
CA LEU A 45 0.86 0.48 5.74
C LEU A 45 0.35 -0.60 6.71
N ARG A 46 1.23 -1.47 7.22
CA ARG A 46 0.89 -2.50 8.21
C ARG A 46 0.27 -1.95 9.50
N LYS A 47 0.44 -0.65 9.76
CA LYS A 47 -0.12 0.03 10.93
C LYS A 47 -1.45 0.73 10.66
N GLN A 48 -2.01 0.56 9.46
CA GLN A 48 -3.23 1.22 9.01
C GLN A 48 -4.32 0.17 8.75
N ALA A 49 -5.20 -0.01 9.72
CA ALA A 49 -6.30 -0.96 9.66
C ALA A 49 -7.17 -0.68 8.43
N ASN A 50 -7.42 -1.74 7.65
CA ASN A 50 -8.28 -1.73 6.48
C ASN A 50 -7.89 -0.74 5.36
N VAL A 51 -6.67 -0.20 5.38
CA VAL A 51 -6.07 0.57 4.27
C VAL A 51 -5.25 -0.36 3.40
N VAL A 52 -5.34 -0.23 2.07
CA VAL A 52 -4.57 -1.06 1.12
C VAL A 52 -3.64 -0.22 0.26
N ALA A 53 -2.56 -0.79 -0.25
CA ALA A 53 -1.63 -0.06 -1.11
C ALA A 53 -2.26 0.35 -2.45
N SER A 54 -1.85 1.51 -2.95
CA SER A 54 -2.03 1.96 -4.34
C SER A 54 -0.72 2.60 -4.80
N PHE A 55 0.32 1.78 -4.81
CA PHE A 55 1.69 2.17 -5.16
C PHE A 55 1.91 2.17 -6.67
N SER A 56 2.75 3.09 -7.13
CA SER A 56 3.22 3.15 -8.52
C SER A 56 4.72 2.94 -8.57
N ARG A 57 5.51 4.01 -8.37
CA ARG A 57 6.98 3.95 -8.38
C ARG A 57 7.54 2.92 -7.38
N ALA A 58 7.00 2.88 -6.16
CA ALA A 58 7.45 1.90 -5.15
C ALA A 58 7.22 0.44 -5.56
N LEU A 59 6.21 0.15 -6.39
CA LEU A 59 5.98 -1.20 -6.91
C LEU A 59 7.04 -1.61 -7.94
N LEU A 60 7.51 -0.64 -8.76
CA LEU A 60 8.37 -0.91 -9.92
C LEU A 60 9.84 -0.52 -9.71
N GLN A 61 10.20 0.00 -8.52
CA GLN A 61 11.51 0.64 -8.27
C GLN A 61 12.73 -0.28 -8.51
N ASP A 62 12.54 -1.60 -8.42
CA ASP A 62 13.61 -2.60 -8.58
C ASP A 62 13.61 -3.25 -9.98
N LEU A 63 12.69 -2.85 -10.86
CA LEU A 63 12.59 -3.37 -12.23
C LEU A 63 13.48 -2.55 -13.17
N ARG A 64 14.23 -3.25 -14.01
CA ARG A 64 15.14 -2.64 -15.00
C ARG A 64 15.02 -3.31 -16.35
N ALA A 65 15.32 -2.56 -17.40
CA ALA A 65 15.21 -3.01 -18.78
C ALA A 65 16.28 -4.04 -19.18
N ASP A 66 17.38 -4.13 -18.43
CA ASP A 66 18.53 -5.01 -18.68
C ASP A 66 18.50 -6.30 -17.84
N GLN A 67 17.49 -6.50 -17.00
CA GLN A 67 17.28 -7.75 -16.27
C GLN A 67 16.94 -8.90 -17.22
N SER A 68 17.34 -10.11 -16.86
CA SER A 68 16.74 -11.31 -17.43
C SER A 68 15.26 -11.39 -17.06
N GLN A 69 14.47 -12.10 -17.87
CA GLN A 69 13.05 -12.33 -17.59
C GLN A 69 12.83 -12.91 -16.18
N GLN A 70 13.68 -13.86 -15.77
CA GLN A 70 13.59 -14.49 -14.45
C GLN A 70 13.85 -13.50 -13.31
N GLU A 71 14.85 -12.61 -13.44
CA GLU A 71 15.14 -11.60 -12.43
C GLU A 71 14.03 -10.56 -12.33
N PHE A 72 13.47 -10.14 -13.48
CA PHE A 72 12.35 -9.22 -13.56
C PHE A 72 11.11 -9.80 -12.87
N ASP A 73 10.73 -11.03 -13.22
CA ASP A 73 9.55 -11.69 -12.66
C ASP A 73 9.70 -11.90 -11.15
N ALA A 74 10.88 -12.37 -10.70
CA ALA A 74 11.14 -12.56 -9.28
C ALA A 74 11.15 -11.23 -8.51
N ALA A 75 11.60 -10.13 -9.11
CA ALA A 75 11.55 -8.80 -8.49
C ALA A 75 10.12 -8.27 -8.37
N LEU A 76 9.31 -8.46 -9.41
CA LEU A 76 7.90 -8.06 -9.41
C LEU A 76 7.08 -8.90 -8.41
N GLU A 77 7.30 -10.22 -8.36
CA GLU A 77 6.66 -11.12 -7.41
C GLU A 77 6.94 -10.69 -5.96
N ARG A 78 8.21 -10.50 -5.59
CA ARG A 78 8.58 -9.98 -4.26
C ARG A 78 7.91 -8.64 -3.93
N ALA A 79 7.80 -7.76 -4.91
CA ALA A 79 7.16 -6.46 -4.72
C ALA A 79 5.65 -6.61 -4.47
N ILE A 80 4.98 -7.48 -5.21
CA ILE A 80 3.54 -7.77 -5.07
C ILE A 80 3.27 -8.44 -3.73
N GLU A 81 4.02 -9.50 -3.38
CA GLU A 81 3.85 -10.26 -2.14
C GLU A 81 3.99 -9.36 -0.90
N SER A 82 5.10 -8.61 -0.80
CA SER A 82 5.32 -7.73 0.36
C SER A 82 4.23 -6.65 0.49
N THR A 83 3.81 -6.08 -0.64
CA THR A 83 2.76 -5.05 -0.68
C THR A 83 1.39 -5.64 -0.32
N PHE A 84 1.11 -6.86 -0.76
CA PHE A 84 -0.11 -7.60 -0.44
C PHE A 84 -0.16 -7.91 1.06
N ASP A 85 0.90 -8.49 1.61
CA ASP A 85 1.00 -8.80 3.04
C ASP A 85 0.82 -7.55 3.90
N ALA A 86 1.43 -6.43 3.48
CA ALA A 86 1.26 -5.15 4.15
C ALA A 86 -0.20 -4.65 4.08
N SER A 87 -0.87 -4.84 2.94
CA SER A 87 -2.26 -4.44 2.73
C SER A 87 -3.27 -5.31 3.50
N MET A 88 -2.94 -6.57 3.76
CA MET A 88 -3.80 -7.55 4.45
C MET A 88 -3.50 -7.69 5.94
N SER A 89 -2.49 -6.99 6.45
CA SER A 89 -2.06 -7.11 7.85
C SER A 89 -3.21 -6.79 8.81
N PRO A 90 -3.59 -7.73 9.70
CA PRO A 90 -4.68 -7.53 10.64
C PRO A 90 -4.29 -6.48 11.69
N THR A 91 -5.28 -5.70 12.14
CA THR A 91 -5.11 -4.74 13.23
C THR A 91 -4.55 -5.44 14.46
N VAL A 92 -3.44 -4.94 15.01
CA VAL A 92 -3.04 -5.30 16.38
C VAL A 92 -4.07 -4.66 17.31
N SER A 93 -4.85 -5.52 17.99
CA SER A 93 -5.81 -5.14 19.04
C SER A 93 -5.14 -4.43 20.21
#